data_AF-A0A7S1AQW3-F1
#
_entry.id   AF-A0A7S1AQW3-F1
#
_cell.length_a   1.000
_cell.length_b   1.000
_cell.length_c   1.000
_cell.angle_alpha   90.00
_cell.angle_beta   90.00
_cell.angle_gamma   90.00
#
_symmetry.space_group_name_H-M   'P 1'
#
loop_
_entity.id
_entity.type
_entity.pdbx_description
1 polymer ?
#
loop_
_entity_poly.entity_id
_entity_poly.type
_entity_poly.pdbx_seq_one_letter_code
_entity_poly.pdbx_strand_id
1 'polypeptide(L)'
;MLWGEDMKAKEGADTPTDTMSYHVYLRRPPQVMVGSGSLGLTYRMTLNRLLVQEVAPAGLVAEYNSEVAALRALCHRQVSEGDSIVCVNGSTDLDEMRAALKNASDLHICMHRDVPTQS
;
A
#
# COMPACT_ATOMS: atom_id res chain seq x y z
N MET A 1 19.70 -34.47 34.20
CA MET A 1 20.68 -33.61 33.49
C MET A 1 20.42 -33.78 32.02
N LEU A 2 20.33 -32.78 31.13
CA LEU A 2 20.24 -31.31 31.13
C LEU A 2 20.33 -31.03 29.60
N TRP A 3 19.30 -30.41 28.99
CA TRP A 3 19.28 -29.53 27.78
C TRP A 3 20.01 -29.98 26.49
N GLY A 4 19.63 -29.61 25.26
CA GLY A 4 18.67 -28.63 24.75
C GLY A 4 18.73 -28.60 23.21
N GLU A 5 17.76 -27.89 22.62
CA GLU A 5 17.82 -27.05 21.40
C GLU A 5 18.49 -27.65 20.14
N ASP A 6 17.80 -27.77 19.01
CA ASP A 6 17.71 -26.66 18.06
C ASP A 6 16.39 -26.64 17.28
N MET A 7 15.58 -25.63 17.56
CA MET A 7 14.55 -25.12 16.68
C MET A 7 15.24 -24.44 15.49
N LYS A 8 15.40 -25.15 14.37
CA LYS A 8 15.70 -24.48 13.10
C LYS A 8 14.40 -23.95 12.51
N ALA A 9 13.97 -22.78 13.02
CA ALA A 9 13.04 -21.92 12.31
C ALA A 9 13.61 -21.73 10.90
N LYS A 10 12.85 -22.14 9.88
CA LYS A 10 13.16 -21.81 8.49
C LYS A 10 13.00 -20.30 8.35
N GLU A 11 14.12 -19.59 8.46
CA GLU A 11 14.24 -18.23 7.92
C GLU A 11 13.74 -18.27 6.48
N GLY A 12 12.82 -17.35 6.19
CA GLY A 12 12.12 -17.26 4.92
C GLY A 12 13.10 -17.26 3.77
N ALA A 13 12.86 -18.15 2.81
CA ALA A 13 13.54 -18.11 1.53
C ALA A 13 13.25 -16.74 0.90
N ASP A 14 14.26 -15.88 0.87
CA ASP A 14 14.27 -14.64 0.11
C ASP A 14 14.32 -15.04 -1.38
N THR A 15 13.17 -15.39 -1.94
CA THR A 15 13.05 -15.56 -3.38
C THR A 15 13.34 -14.20 -4.01
N PRO A 16 14.21 -14.11 -5.03
CA PRO A 16 14.35 -12.88 -5.77
C PRO A 16 12.95 -12.44 -6.21
N THR A 17 12.60 -11.21 -5.88
CA THR A 17 11.32 -10.60 -6.21
C THR A 17 11.63 -9.38 -7.06
N ASP A 18 10.99 -9.29 -8.23
CA ASP A 18 11.05 -8.09 -9.04
C ASP A 18 10.06 -7.09 -8.44
N THR A 19 10.45 -5.83 -8.28
CA THR A 19 9.57 -4.82 -7.68
C THR A 19 8.92 -3.97 -8.76
N MET A 20 7.62 -4.12 -8.93
CA MET A 20 6.84 -3.27 -9.81
C MET A 20 6.48 -1.96 -9.11
N SER A 21 6.83 -0.83 -9.72
CA SER A 21 6.46 0.50 -9.24
C SER A 21 5.29 1.09 -10.03
N TYR A 22 4.32 1.69 -9.33
CA TYR A 22 3.21 2.41 -9.96
C TYR A 22 2.71 3.56 -9.09
N HIS A 23 1.95 4.47 -9.70
CA HIS A 23 1.44 5.66 -9.03
C HIS A 23 -0.08 5.68 -8.96
N VAL A 24 -0.58 6.09 -7.81
CA VAL A 24 -2.00 6.27 -7.50
C VAL A 24 -2.23 7.76 -7.23
N TYR A 25 -3.25 8.32 -7.87
CA TYR A 25 -3.64 9.72 -7.71
C TYR A 25 -5.05 9.76 -7.16
N LEU A 26 -5.22 10.34 -5.98
CA LEU A 26 -6.52 10.43 -5.30
C LEU A 26 -6.78 11.88 -4.91
N ARG A 27 -8.06 12.26 -4.95
CA ARG A 27 -8.52 13.56 -4.48
C ARG A 27 -9.66 13.37 -3.51
N ARG A 28 -9.51 13.91 -2.29
CA ARG A 28 -10.60 13.94 -1.31
C ARG A 28 -11.61 15.00 -1.72
N PRO A 29 -12.91 14.69 -1.67
CA PRO A 29 -13.93 15.72 -1.82
C PRO A 29 -13.77 16.74 -0.69
N PRO A 30 -14.06 18.04 -0.95
CA PRO A 30 -14.12 19.03 0.11
C PRO A 30 -15.10 18.54 1.19
N GLN A 31 -14.70 18.65 2.46
CA GLN A 31 -15.47 18.15 3.60
C GLN A 31 -16.73 19.00 3.84
N VAL A 32 -17.72 18.89 2.96
CA VAL A 32 -19.01 19.60 3.09
C VAL A 32 -20.07 18.72 3.76
N MET A 33 -19.87 17.39 3.79
CA MET A 33 -20.80 16.42 4.39
C MET A 33 -20.02 15.31 5.11
N VAL A 34 -20.43 15.01 6.34
CA VAL A 34 -19.85 13.98 7.20
C VAL A 34 -20.16 12.59 6.60
N GLY A 35 -19.14 11.84 6.14
CA GLY A 35 -19.30 10.40 5.92
C GLY A 35 -18.47 9.72 4.82
N SER A 36 -18.10 10.41 3.73
CA SER A 36 -17.58 9.71 2.52
C SER A 36 -16.15 10.09 2.09
N GLY A 37 -15.39 10.81 2.92
CA GLY A 37 -14.03 11.29 2.58
C GLY A 37 -12.87 10.40 3.07
N SER A 38 -13.15 9.17 3.49
CA SER A 38 -12.10 8.27 3.98
C SER A 38 -11.32 7.64 2.82
N LEU A 39 -10.01 7.48 2.99
CA LEU A 39 -9.16 6.85 1.97
C LEU A 39 -9.59 5.39 1.72
N GLY A 40 -10.16 4.73 2.74
CA GLY A 40 -10.47 3.30 2.72
C GLY A 40 -9.23 2.42 2.61
N LEU A 41 -8.14 2.83 3.25
CA LEU A 41 -6.88 2.12 3.22
C LEU A 41 -6.36 1.92 4.64
N THR A 42 -6.24 0.67 5.05
CA THR A 42 -5.55 0.29 6.28
C THR A 42 -4.13 -0.15 5.93
N TYR A 43 -3.15 0.29 6.71
CA TYR A 43 -1.76 -0.05 6.50
C TYR A 43 -1.03 -0.28 7.83
N ARG A 44 0.01 -1.12 7.78
CA ARG A 44 0.94 -1.35 8.88
C ARG A 44 2.26 -0.65 8.60
N MET A 45 2.80 0.03 9.60
CA MET A 45 4.13 0.61 9.50
C MET A 45 5.19 -0.47 9.66
N THR A 46 6.23 -0.39 8.83
CA THR A 46 7.46 -1.19 8.95
C THR A 46 8.65 -0.25 9.09
N LEU A 47 9.89 -0.78 9.11
CA LEU A 47 11.10 0.03 9.29
C LEU A 47 11.28 1.14 8.23
N ASN A 48 10.83 0.91 6.99
CA ASN A 48 11.13 1.82 5.87
C ASN A 48 9.94 2.06 4.90
N ARG A 49 8.76 1.50 5.19
CA ARG A 49 7.58 1.63 4.31
C ARG A 49 6.28 1.39 5.06
N LEU A 50 5.16 1.78 4.44
CA LEU A 50 3.83 1.42 4.93
C LEU A 50 3.29 0.28 4.06
N LEU A 51 2.92 -0.83 4.68
CA LEU A 51 2.39 -2.01 3.99
C LEU A 51 0.87 -1.97 4.01
N VAL A 52 0.23 -2.04 2.85
CA VAL A 52 -1.23 -2.12 2.73
C VAL A 52 -1.71 -3.42 3.36
N GLN A 53 -2.64 -3.32 4.29
CA GLN A 53 -3.28 -4.47 4.93
C GLN A 53 -4.67 -4.73 4.37
N GLU A 54 -5.43 -3.67 4.07
CA GLU A 54 -6.82 -3.80 3.64
C GLU A 54 -7.24 -2.58 2.83
N VAL A 55 -8.04 -2.82 1.80
CA VAL A 55 -8.77 -1.78 1.05
C VAL A 55 -10.26 -1.90 1.39
N ALA A 56 -10.80 -0.91 2.08
CA ALA A 56 -12.20 -0.87 2.45
C ALA A 56 -13.08 -0.61 1.21
N PRO A 57 -14.23 -1.33 1.07
CA PRO A 57 -15.03 -1.34 -0.16
C PRO A 57 -15.73 -0.01 -0.50
N ALA A 58 -15.77 0.95 0.42
CA ALA A 58 -16.46 2.24 0.26
C ALA A 58 -15.53 3.46 0.41
N GLY A 59 -14.22 3.28 0.24
CA GLY A 59 -13.26 4.39 0.27
C GLY A 59 -12.74 4.79 -1.11
N LEU A 60 -12.04 5.92 -1.15
CA LEU A 60 -11.47 6.48 -2.39
C LEU A 60 -10.54 5.49 -3.12
N VAL A 61 -9.83 4.62 -2.39
CA VAL A 61 -8.99 3.59 -3.02
C VAL A 61 -9.84 2.52 -3.72
N ALA A 62 -11.00 2.14 -3.19
CA ALA A 62 -11.90 1.19 -3.85
C ALA A 62 -12.52 1.78 -5.12
N GLU A 63 -12.85 3.07 -5.10
CA GLU A 63 -13.30 3.82 -6.28
C GLU A 63 -12.20 3.86 -7.36
N TYR A 64 -10.99 4.28 -6.98
CA TYR A 64 -9.81 4.23 -7.87
C TYR A 64 -9.60 2.84 -8.46
N ASN A 65 -9.63 1.79 -7.62
CA ASN A 65 -9.45 0.41 -8.05
C ASN A 65 -10.50 -0.01 -9.09
N SER A 66 -11.74 0.47 -8.95
CA SER A 66 -12.84 0.18 -9.88
C SER A 66 -12.62 0.88 -11.22
N GLU A 67 -12.15 2.13 -11.21
CA GLU A 67 -11.81 2.89 -12.42
C GLU A 67 -10.65 2.24 -13.18
N VAL A 68 -9.56 1.89 -12.50
CA VAL A 68 -8.41 1.26 -13.17
C VAL A 68 -8.71 -0.19 -13.59
N ALA A 69 -9.63 -0.89 -12.91
CA ALA A 69 -10.09 -2.22 -13.34
C ALA A 69 -10.71 -2.18 -14.74
N ALA A 70 -11.48 -1.13 -15.03
CA ALA A 70 -12.16 -0.94 -16.31
C ALA A 70 -11.16 -0.67 -17.46
N LEU A 71 -9.94 -0.24 -17.14
CA LEU A 71 -8.90 0.08 -18.10
C LEU A 71 -7.94 -1.11 -18.27
N ARG A 72 -8.12 -1.92 -19.32
CA ARG A 72 -7.30 -3.14 -19.57
C ARG A 72 -5.78 -2.90 -19.51
N ALA A 73 -5.31 -1.72 -19.91
CA ALA A 73 -3.89 -1.39 -19.90
C ALA A 73 -3.35 -1.05 -18.50
N LEU A 74 -4.21 -0.73 -17.53
CA LEU A 74 -3.84 -0.21 -16.22
C LEU A 74 -4.37 -1.05 -15.06
N CYS A 75 -5.10 -2.14 -15.31
CA CYS A 75 -5.68 -2.98 -14.27
C CYS A 75 -4.63 -3.51 -13.26
N HIS A 76 -3.38 -3.67 -13.69
CA HIS A 76 -2.28 -4.05 -12.80
C HIS A 76 -1.97 -3.01 -11.70
N ARG A 77 -2.44 -1.77 -11.83
CA ARG A 77 -2.24 -0.66 -10.87
C ARG A 77 -3.27 -0.62 -9.75
N GLN A 78 -4.23 -1.55 -9.73
CA GLN A 78 -5.12 -1.69 -8.58
C GLN A 78 -4.29 -1.84 -7.31
N VAL A 79 -4.67 -1.15 -6.24
CA VAL A 79 -4.08 -1.29 -4.91
C VAL A 79 -4.65 -2.53 -4.24
N SER A 80 -3.77 -3.35 -3.67
CA SER A 80 -4.07 -4.64 -3.06
C SER A 80 -3.34 -4.78 -1.72
N GLU A 81 -3.82 -5.71 -0.90
CA GLU A 81 -3.08 -6.15 0.29
C GLU A 81 -1.66 -6.60 -0.09
N GLY A 82 -0.67 -6.24 0.72
CA GLY A 82 0.73 -6.55 0.51
C GLY A 82 1.50 -5.50 -0.30
N ASP A 83 0.82 -4.56 -0.97
CA ASP A 83 1.51 -3.47 -1.63
C ASP A 83 2.19 -2.54 -0.63
N SER A 84 3.34 -1.99 -1.01
CA SER A 84 4.11 -1.08 -0.19
C SER A 84 3.94 0.37 -0.66
N ILE A 85 3.49 1.24 0.23
CA ILE A 85 3.53 2.69 0.04
C ILE A 85 4.95 3.15 0.37
N VAL A 86 5.65 3.69 -0.63
CA VAL A 86 7.06 4.09 -0.50
C VAL A 86 7.26 5.59 -0.54
N CYS A 87 6.29 6.34 -1.09
CA CYS A 87 6.34 7.79 -1.15
C CYS A 87 4.92 8.35 -1.22
N VAL A 88 4.66 9.45 -0.51
CA VAL A 88 3.39 10.17 -0.55
C VAL A 88 3.70 11.66 -0.72
N ASN A 89 3.16 12.26 -1.78
CA ASN A 89 3.36 13.67 -2.13
C ASN A 89 4.84 14.10 -2.18
N GLY A 90 5.72 13.19 -2.63
CA GLY A 90 7.16 13.42 -2.71
C GLY A 90 7.95 13.14 -1.43
N SER A 91 7.28 12.86 -0.30
CA SER A 91 7.94 12.50 0.95
C SER A 91 8.10 10.99 1.11
N THR A 92 9.27 10.57 1.59
CA THR A 92 9.61 9.19 2.00
C THR A 92 9.76 9.06 3.52
N ASP A 93 9.56 10.15 4.26
CA ASP A 93 9.53 10.11 5.73
C ASP A 93 8.21 9.51 6.21
N LEU A 94 8.27 8.54 7.11
CA LEU A 94 7.08 7.77 7.50
C LEU A 94 6.03 8.61 8.22
N ASP A 95 6.44 9.58 9.04
CA ASP A 95 5.51 10.42 9.79
C ASP A 95 4.85 11.46 8.86
N GLU A 96 5.62 12.05 7.93
CA GLU A 96 5.08 12.92 6.88
C GLU A 96 4.12 12.18 5.95
N MET A 97 4.49 10.97 5.51
CA MET A 97 3.64 10.11 4.68
C MET A 97 2.30 9.82 5.38
N ARG A 98 2.34 9.47 6.67
CA ARG A 98 1.12 9.22 7.46
C ARG A 98 0.27 10.47 7.62
N ALA A 99 0.90 11.62 7.88
CA ALA A 99 0.21 12.90 7.97
C ALA A 99 -0.48 13.25 6.65
N ALA A 100 0.18 13.04 5.51
CA ALA A 100 -0.39 13.26 4.19
C ALA A 100 -1.56 12.28 3.91
N LEU A 101 -1.37 10.99 4.15
CA LEU A 101 -2.42 9.96 4.02
C LEU A 101 -3.63 10.20 4.93
N LYS A 102 -3.51 11.03 5.95
CA LYS A 102 -4.64 11.43 6.81
C LYS A 102 -5.30 12.73 6.36
N ASN A 103 -4.51 13.74 6.00
CA ASN A 103 -4.98 15.13 5.94
C ASN A 103 -4.92 15.75 4.54
N ALA A 104 -4.09 15.24 3.63
CA ALA A 104 -3.94 15.85 2.32
C ALA A 104 -5.21 15.69 1.46
N SER A 105 -5.62 16.78 0.82
CA SER A 105 -6.73 16.81 -0.13
C SER A 105 -6.37 16.08 -1.42
N ASP A 106 -5.17 16.33 -1.93
CA ASP A 106 -4.62 15.71 -3.12
C ASP A 106 -3.48 14.78 -2.72
N LEU A 107 -3.55 13.54 -3.20
CA LEU A 107 -2.63 12.47 -2.86
C LEU A 107 -2.02 11.92 -4.14
N HIS A 108 -0.70 12.04 -4.25
CA HIS A 108 0.14 11.28 -5.15
C HIS A 108 0.88 10.23 -4.34
N ILE A 109 0.54 8.97 -4.57
CA ILE A 109 1.06 7.84 -3.82
C ILE A 109 1.91 6.98 -4.77
N CYS A 110 3.18 6.77 -4.42
CA CYS A 110 4.03 5.79 -5.09
C CYS A 110 3.92 4.45 -4.36
N MET A 111 3.57 3.42 -5.13
CA MET A 111 3.33 2.06 -4.67
C MET A 111 4.36 1.12 -5.27
N HIS A 112 4.84 0.18 -4.47
CA HIS A 112 5.65 -0.96 -4.89
C HIS A 112 4.86 -2.26 -4.67
N ARG A 113 4.92 -3.16 -5.64
CA ARG A 113 4.41 -4.52 -5.53
C ARG A 113 5.54 -5.51 -5.80
N ASP A 114 5.72 -6.45 -4.89
CA ASP A 114 6.64 -7.56 -5.10
C ASP A 114 6.01 -8.54 -6.09
N VAL A 115 6.69 -8.76 -7.21
CA VAL A 115 6.29 -9.69 -8.26
C VAL A 115 7.20 -10.91 -8.14
N PRO A 116 6.65 -12.13 -7.99
CA PRO A 116 7.48 -13.32 -7.93
C PRO A 116 8.22 -13.47 -9.26
N THR A 117 9.56 -13.50 -9.20
CA THR A 117 10.37 -13.75 -10.39
C THR A 117 10.16 -15.22 -10.77
N GLN A 118 9.53 -15.49 -11.92
CA GLN A 118 9.43 -16.84 -12.45
C GLN A 118 10.84 -17.28 -12.89
N SER A 119 11.49 -18.08 -12.05
CA SER A 119 12.72 -18.83 -12.38
C SER A 119 12.42 -20.11 -13.13
#